data_AF-E0W598-F1
#
_entry.id   AF-E0W598-F1
#
_cell.length_a   1.000
_cell.length_b   1.000
_cell.length_c   1.000
_cell.angle_alpha   90.00
_cell.angle_beta   90.00
_cell.angle_gamma   90.00
#
_symmetry.space_group_name_H-M   'P 1'
#
loop_
_entity.id
_entity.type
_entity.pdbx_description
1 polymer ?
#
loop_
_entity_poly.entity_id
_entity_poly.type
_entity_poly.pdbx_seq_one_letter_code
_entity_poly.pdbx_strand_id
1 'polypeptide(L)'
;MRGPFVALLVLSIAFIATTGVVASARNRAPGKLLTARLLRSLKDAEVYGVQEERTGLSAVAEKTSASLKKLKNKVLALGKKTKQTKKLENIKMLEKNKRLATIKKLENYKNLENAKKLEIAKTLENNKMLENTDDFLRWVKDLGVKNGIAPDRLALNAVETLIRERKISVEKLTDMSIRLHSVPDEKAFAESMQAWLSGRFSSSHAPLIKAWAESRVKPEKIYKLLGVDTIESTHGPLRQWLAYIQKLDDSAYYRQALSLLKEKEPSDLKLATVFQSLKRPELEPVAKNLQTELFDRMMARNVKPSDLNKLHNGHTILENEAIRLSLAKTMKYFKEAPYYHSLKTYTLQYAEAKGADLKKVKALFESNKPQDALKEAVAKVA
;
A
#
# COMPACT_ATOMS: atom_id res chain seq x y z
N MET A 1 27.79 -86.61 13.27
CA MET A 1 28.18 -85.46 14.13
C MET A 1 29.08 -84.46 13.39
N ARG A 2 28.60 -83.81 12.31
CA ARG A 2 29.37 -82.75 11.63
C ARG A 2 28.57 -81.48 11.31
N GLY A 3 27.24 -81.56 11.17
CA GLY A 3 26.37 -80.41 10.87
C GLY A 3 26.41 -79.22 11.86
N PRO A 4 26.35 -79.41 13.20
CA PRO A 4 26.27 -78.27 14.12
C PRO A 4 27.60 -77.50 14.25
N PHE A 5 28.74 -78.17 14.03
CA PHE A 5 30.06 -77.54 14.12
C PHE A 5 30.36 -76.64 12.93
N VAL A 6 29.91 -77.04 11.73
CA VAL A 6 30.06 -76.23 10.51
C VAL A 6 29.15 -75.00 10.56
N ALA A 7 27.90 -75.14 11.05
CA ALA A 7 26.99 -74.01 11.23
C ALA A 7 27.53 -72.96 12.23
N LEU A 8 28.13 -73.40 13.35
CA LEU A 8 28.78 -72.52 14.34
C LEU A 8 30.03 -71.83 13.78
N LEU A 9 30.81 -72.52 12.94
CA LEU A 9 31.99 -71.93 12.29
C LEU A 9 31.58 -70.85 11.26
N VAL A 10 30.53 -71.10 10.48
CA VAL A 10 29.98 -70.15 9.49
C VAL A 10 29.39 -68.91 10.18
N LEU A 11 28.65 -69.10 11.28
CA LEU A 11 28.12 -67.99 12.08
C LEU A 11 29.24 -67.16 12.74
N SER A 12 30.30 -67.80 13.22
CA SER A 12 31.46 -67.12 13.81
C SER A 12 32.22 -66.30 12.77
N ILE A 13 32.40 -66.84 11.56
CA ILE A 13 33.01 -66.14 10.42
C ILE A 13 32.14 -64.96 9.97
N ALA A 14 30.83 -65.13 9.90
CA ALA A 14 29.90 -64.05 9.54
C ALA A 14 29.90 -62.93 10.61
N PHE A 15 29.98 -63.29 11.89
CA PHE A 15 30.05 -62.33 13.00
C PHE A 15 31.38 -61.53 13.01
N ILE A 16 32.52 -62.20 12.74
CA ILE A 16 33.82 -61.53 12.61
C ILE A 16 33.88 -60.63 11.36
N ALA A 17 33.27 -61.05 10.25
CA ALA A 17 33.21 -60.24 9.02
C ALA A 17 32.35 -58.97 9.21
N THR A 18 31.24 -59.07 9.94
CA THR A 18 30.35 -57.93 10.20
C THR A 18 30.92 -56.96 11.23
N THR A 19 31.51 -57.46 12.33
CA THR A 19 32.16 -56.61 13.35
C THR A 19 33.47 -55.98 12.86
N GLY A 20 34.27 -56.71 12.07
CA GLY A 20 35.51 -56.21 11.47
C GLY A 20 35.29 -55.09 10.44
N VAL A 21 34.17 -55.11 9.70
CA VAL A 21 33.81 -54.05 8.75
C VAL A 21 33.41 -52.75 9.47
N VAL A 22 32.79 -52.85 10.64
CA VAL A 22 32.41 -51.66 11.45
C VAL A 22 33.64 -51.02 12.11
N ALA A 23 34.63 -51.80 12.56
CA ALA A 23 35.88 -51.27 13.12
C ALA A 23 36.83 -50.71 12.04
N SER A 24 36.88 -51.32 10.84
CA SER A 24 37.77 -50.93 9.73
C SER A 24 37.38 -49.61 9.05
N ALA A 25 36.13 -49.15 9.20
CA ALA A 25 35.69 -47.85 8.70
C ALA A 25 36.41 -46.67 9.37
N ARG A 26 37.12 -46.90 10.50
CA ARG A 26 37.87 -45.87 11.23
C ARG A 26 39.39 -45.89 10.97
N ASN A 27 40.00 -46.97 10.48
CA ASN A 27 41.45 -47.04 10.20
C ASN A 27 41.77 -47.76 8.88
N ARG A 28 42.43 -47.05 7.96
CA ARG A 28 42.82 -47.53 6.62
C ARG A 28 43.99 -48.52 6.68
N ALA A 29 43.79 -49.83 6.87
CA ALA A 29 44.75 -50.85 6.40
C ALA A 29 44.38 -52.35 6.51
N PRO A 30 43.49 -52.88 7.38
CA PRO A 30 43.50 -54.35 7.59
C PRO A 30 42.54 -55.15 6.70
N GLY A 31 41.68 -54.50 5.90
CA GLY A 31 40.61 -55.19 5.18
C GLY A 31 41.05 -56.23 4.14
N LYS A 32 42.19 -56.01 3.46
CA LYS A 32 42.72 -56.94 2.43
C LYS A 32 43.29 -58.22 3.03
N LEU A 33 43.84 -58.16 4.26
CA LEU A 33 44.46 -59.31 4.90
C LEU A 33 43.41 -60.33 5.40
N LEU A 34 42.29 -59.81 5.91
CA LEU A 34 41.15 -60.61 6.38
C LEU A 34 40.43 -61.33 5.23
N THR A 35 40.26 -60.67 4.08
CA THR A 35 39.66 -61.30 2.89
C THR A 35 40.57 -62.39 2.30
N ALA A 36 41.89 -62.15 2.28
CA ALA A 36 42.85 -63.16 1.81
C ALA A 36 42.93 -64.41 2.72
N ARG A 37 42.84 -64.24 4.06
CA ARG A 37 42.78 -65.38 4.99
C ARG A 37 41.48 -66.17 4.87
N LEU A 38 40.34 -65.49 4.69
CA LEU A 38 39.04 -66.15 4.49
C LEU A 38 38.99 -66.96 3.19
N LEU A 39 39.51 -66.41 2.10
CA LEU A 39 39.59 -67.11 0.81
C LEU A 39 40.52 -68.33 0.88
N ARG A 40 41.60 -68.28 1.67
CA ARG A 40 42.50 -69.43 1.87
C ARG A 40 41.84 -70.53 2.71
N SER A 41 41.18 -70.16 3.79
CA SER A 41 40.41 -71.08 4.66
C SER A 41 39.24 -71.78 3.93
N LEU A 42 38.60 -71.09 2.98
CA LEU A 42 37.56 -71.68 2.12
C LEU A 42 38.13 -72.65 1.09
N LYS A 43 39.35 -72.40 0.59
CA LYS A 43 40.04 -73.27 -0.36
C LYS A 43 40.52 -74.56 0.30
N ASP A 44 40.96 -74.49 1.56
CA ASP A 44 41.37 -75.67 2.34
C ASP A 44 40.15 -76.54 2.73
N ALA A 45 38.97 -75.94 2.88
CA ALA A 45 37.72 -76.68 3.10
C ALA A 45 37.21 -77.42 1.84
N GLU A 46 37.66 -77.08 0.62
CA GLU A 46 37.27 -77.79 -0.61
C GLU A 46 37.75 -79.24 -0.66
N VAL A 47 38.78 -79.60 0.12
CA VAL A 47 39.37 -80.95 0.13
C VAL A 47 38.47 -81.98 0.83
N TYR A 48 37.48 -81.55 1.63
CA TYR A 48 36.65 -82.45 2.45
C TYR A 48 35.25 -82.80 1.90
N GLY A 49 35.01 -82.64 0.61
CA GLY A 49 33.93 -83.37 -0.08
C GLY A 49 32.50 -83.17 0.44
N VAL A 50 32.15 -81.96 0.90
CA VAL A 50 30.76 -81.59 1.26
C VAL A 50 30.17 -80.76 0.12
N GLN A 51 29.48 -81.39 -0.83
CA GLN A 51 28.94 -80.71 -2.02
C GLN A 51 27.61 -79.97 -1.78
N GLU A 52 26.80 -80.34 -0.78
CA GLU A 52 25.48 -79.70 -0.56
C GLU A 52 25.54 -78.32 0.11
N GLU A 53 26.64 -77.97 0.79
CA GLU A 53 26.79 -76.63 1.42
C GLU A 53 27.37 -75.56 0.48
N ARG A 54 27.82 -75.94 -0.74
CA ARG A 54 28.45 -75.03 -1.71
C ARG A 54 27.47 -74.03 -2.34
N THR A 55 26.23 -74.43 -2.58
CA THR A 55 25.22 -73.57 -3.22
C THR A 55 24.76 -72.46 -2.26
N GLY A 56 24.64 -72.76 -0.96
CA GLY A 56 24.30 -71.78 0.07
C GLY A 56 25.40 -70.72 0.29
N LEU A 57 26.66 -71.13 0.35
CA LEU A 57 27.79 -70.22 0.56
C LEU A 57 28.05 -69.28 -0.62
N SER A 58 27.87 -69.76 -1.86
CA SER A 58 27.94 -68.93 -3.07
C SER A 58 26.88 -67.82 -3.06
N ALA A 59 25.63 -68.16 -2.77
CA ALA A 59 24.53 -67.19 -2.69
C ALA A 59 24.74 -66.15 -1.59
N VAL A 60 25.31 -66.56 -0.44
CA VAL A 60 25.68 -65.63 0.63
C VAL A 60 26.82 -64.71 0.21
N ALA A 61 27.84 -65.21 -0.49
CA ALA A 61 28.95 -64.39 -0.99
C ALA A 61 28.48 -63.33 -2.01
N GLU A 62 27.62 -63.70 -2.95
CA GLU A 62 27.02 -62.76 -3.91
C GLU A 62 26.16 -61.69 -3.23
N LYS A 63 25.31 -62.10 -2.28
CA LYS A 63 24.46 -61.17 -1.51
C LYS A 63 25.29 -60.19 -0.67
N THR A 64 26.42 -60.67 -0.13
CA THR A 64 27.35 -59.84 0.65
C THR A 64 28.13 -58.87 -0.24
N SER A 65 28.58 -59.33 -1.42
CA SER A 65 29.23 -58.49 -2.43
C SER A 65 28.30 -57.38 -2.95
N ALA A 66 27.04 -57.72 -3.25
CA ALA A 66 26.02 -56.75 -3.66
C ALA A 66 25.76 -55.70 -2.56
N SER A 67 25.69 -56.15 -1.29
CA SER A 67 25.50 -55.26 -0.14
C SER A 67 26.68 -54.31 0.08
N LEU A 68 27.92 -54.79 -0.07
CA LEU A 68 29.14 -53.97 -0.01
C LEU A 68 29.20 -52.94 -1.13
N LYS A 69 28.83 -53.31 -2.36
CA LYS A 69 28.76 -52.39 -3.51
C LYS A 69 27.72 -51.29 -3.25
N LYS A 70 26.56 -51.63 -2.69
CA LYS A 70 25.52 -50.68 -2.27
C LYS A 70 26.01 -49.73 -1.18
N LEU A 71 26.76 -50.24 -0.19
CA LEU A 71 27.30 -49.44 0.90
C LEU A 71 28.38 -48.46 0.43
N LYS A 72 29.31 -48.91 -0.44
CA LYS A 72 30.34 -48.07 -1.05
C LYS A 72 29.74 -46.90 -1.83
N ASN A 73 28.68 -47.15 -2.60
CA ASN A 73 27.97 -46.10 -3.33
C ASN A 73 27.29 -45.11 -2.39
N LYS A 74 26.71 -45.58 -1.28
CA LYS A 74 26.08 -44.72 -0.25
C LYS A 74 27.10 -43.82 0.45
N VAL A 75 28.28 -44.34 0.78
CA VAL A 75 29.39 -43.56 1.37
C VAL A 75 29.91 -42.49 0.40
N LEU A 76 30.07 -42.83 -0.89
CA LEU A 76 30.45 -41.86 -1.93
C LEU A 76 29.41 -40.74 -2.10
N ALA A 77 28.11 -41.07 -2.05
CA ALA A 77 27.03 -40.10 -2.12
C ALA A 77 27.02 -39.17 -0.89
N LEU A 78 27.27 -39.70 0.32
CA LEU A 78 27.39 -38.91 1.54
C LEU A 78 28.60 -37.97 1.49
N GLY A 79 29.74 -38.42 0.97
CA GLY A 79 30.92 -37.56 0.76
C GLY A 79 30.71 -36.41 -0.24
N LYS A 80 29.86 -36.62 -1.27
CA LYS A 80 29.45 -35.53 -2.18
C LYS A 80 28.49 -34.55 -1.51
N LYS A 81 27.54 -35.04 -0.70
CA LYS A 81 26.62 -34.19 0.08
C LYS A 81 27.38 -33.32 1.09
N THR A 82 28.39 -33.84 1.79
CA THR A 82 29.16 -33.05 2.77
C THR A 82 30.02 -31.96 2.13
N LYS A 83 30.53 -32.17 0.91
CA LYS A 83 31.19 -31.09 0.14
C LYS A 83 30.21 -30.01 -0.30
N GLN A 84 28.98 -30.39 -0.69
CA GLN A 84 27.93 -29.44 -1.03
C GLN A 84 27.45 -28.63 0.18
N THR A 85 27.31 -29.25 1.36
CA THR A 85 26.89 -28.51 2.58
C THR A 85 27.91 -27.47 3.01
N LYS A 86 29.23 -27.78 2.96
CA LYS A 86 30.28 -26.78 3.23
C LYS A 86 30.27 -25.63 2.22
N LYS A 87 30.03 -25.92 0.93
CA LYS A 87 29.89 -24.87 -0.10
C LYS A 87 28.67 -23.98 0.17
N LEU A 88 27.55 -24.56 0.58
CA LEU A 88 26.32 -23.83 0.91
C LEU A 88 26.50 -22.95 2.16
N GLU A 89 27.23 -23.42 3.16
CA GLU A 89 27.54 -22.68 4.39
C GLU A 89 28.42 -21.46 4.12
N ASN A 90 29.43 -21.61 3.25
CA ASN A 90 30.24 -20.48 2.77
C ASN A 90 29.42 -19.47 1.95
N ILE A 91 28.46 -19.91 1.13
CA ILE A 91 27.56 -19.01 0.40
C ILE A 91 26.67 -18.21 1.37
N LYS A 92 26.11 -18.85 2.40
CA LYS A 92 25.31 -18.18 3.43
C LYS A 92 26.12 -17.14 4.22
N MET A 93 27.38 -17.43 4.52
CA MET A 93 28.31 -16.47 5.16
C MET A 93 28.60 -15.27 4.26
N LEU A 94 28.85 -15.50 2.97
CA LEU A 94 29.04 -14.42 1.98
C LEU A 94 27.80 -13.53 1.85
N GLU A 95 26.60 -14.11 1.87
CA GLU A 95 25.35 -13.36 1.79
C GLU A 95 25.11 -12.51 3.05
N LYS A 96 25.40 -13.06 4.24
CA LYS A 96 25.38 -12.29 5.50
C LYS A 96 26.35 -11.10 5.45
N ASN A 97 27.58 -11.31 4.95
CA ASN A 97 28.57 -10.23 4.84
C ASN A 97 28.15 -9.14 3.84
N LYS A 98 27.52 -9.51 2.72
CA LYS A 98 26.94 -8.54 1.78
C LYS A 98 25.83 -7.71 2.44
N ARG A 99 24.93 -8.33 3.20
CA ARG A 99 23.88 -7.62 3.95
C ARG A 99 24.47 -6.66 4.98
N LEU A 100 25.53 -7.07 5.68
CA LEU A 100 26.21 -6.26 6.70
C LEU A 100 26.89 -5.03 6.09
N ALA A 101 27.50 -5.18 4.91
CA ALA A 101 28.04 -4.06 4.15
C ALA A 101 26.95 -3.06 3.72
N THR A 102 25.77 -3.56 3.30
CA THR A 102 24.62 -2.69 2.98
C THR A 102 24.09 -1.95 4.21
N ILE A 103 24.00 -2.63 5.37
CA ILE A 103 23.57 -2.01 6.63
C ILE A 103 24.53 -0.88 7.04
N LYS A 104 25.86 -1.12 6.98
CA LYS A 104 26.85 -0.07 7.29
C LYS A 104 26.76 1.13 6.35
N LYS A 105 26.48 0.92 5.06
CA LYS A 105 26.23 2.02 4.12
C LYS A 105 24.98 2.82 4.52
N LEU A 106 23.89 2.15 4.88
CA LEU A 106 22.65 2.81 5.34
C LEU A 106 22.85 3.60 6.63
N GLU A 107 23.66 3.09 7.56
CA GLU A 107 24.00 3.78 8.81
C GLU A 107 24.84 5.05 8.55
N ASN A 108 25.82 4.98 7.65
CA ASN A 108 26.56 6.16 7.21
C ASN A 108 25.65 7.21 6.53
N TYR A 109 24.65 6.80 5.74
CA TYR A 109 23.68 7.73 5.16
C TYR A 109 22.82 8.42 6.24
N LYS A 110 22.36 7.69 7.26
CA LYS A 110 21.65 8.28 8.41
C LYS A 110 22.52 9.29 9.16
N ASN A 111 23.79 8.96 9.39
CA ASN A 111 24.72 9.86 10.07
C ASN A 111 25.01 11.12 9.25
N LEU A 112 25.13 11.01 7.92
CA LEU A 112 25.28 12.15 7.02
C LEU A 112 24.02 13.05 7.02
N GLU A 113 22.83 12.45 7.00
CA GLU A 113 21.57 13.18 7.09
C GLU A 113 21.45 13.95 8.41
N ASN A 114 21.84 13.31 9.53
CA ASN A 114 21.87 13.95 10.84
C ASN A 114 22.92 15.07 10.94
N ALA A 115 24.10 14.88 10.34
CA ALA A 115 25.14 15.91 10.30
C ALA A 115 24.69 17.15 9.50
N LYS A 116 24.02 16.94 8.35
CA LYS A 116 23.41 18.04 7.59
C LYS A 116 22.34 18.78 8.39
N LYS A 117 21.47 18.06 9.10
CA LYS A 117 20.47 18.68 10.00
C LYS A 117 21.13 19.51 11.11
N LEU A 118 22.22 19.02 11.70
CA LEU A 118 22.96 19.73 12.75
C LEU A 118 23.65 21.01 12.24
N GLU A 119 24.22 20.99 11.04
CA GLU A 119 24.85 22.18 10.44
C GLU A 119 23.81 23.27 10.12
N ILE A 120 22.65 22.86 9.60
CA ILE A 120 21.49 23.73 9.39
C ILE A 120 21.07 24.38 10.72
N ALA A 121 20.96 23.59 11.79
CA ALA A 121 20.59 24.09 13.12
C ALA A 121 21.58 25.12 13.68
N LYS A 122 22.91 24.93 13.48
CA LYS A 122 23.94 25.88 13.93
C LYS A 122 23.88 27.23 13.21
N THR A 123 23.61 27.25 11.90
CA THR A 123 23.45 28.52 11.16
C THR A 123 22.19 29.30 11.56
N LEU A 124 21.28 28.69 12.33
CA LEU A 124 19.96 29.20 12.68
C LEU A 124 19.81 29.72 14.12
N GLU A 125 20.87 29.64 14.94
CA GLU A 125 20.79 29.96 16.38
C GLU A 125 20.60 31.46 16.67
N ASN A 126 20.76 32.31 15.65
CA ASN A 126 20.43 33.74 15.71
C ASN A 126 18.91 33.96 15.50
N ASN A 127 18.10 33.62 16.50
CA ASN A 127 16.61 33.66 16.50
C ASN A 127 15.96 34.97 15.97
N LYS A 128 16.69 36.08 15.83
CA LYS A 128 16.20 37.34 15.24
C LYS A 128 15.96 37.26 13.72
N MET A 129 16.58 36.30 13.02
CA MET A 129 16.52 36.19 11.55
C MET A 129 15.16 35.74 10.98
N LEU A 130 14.15 35.47 11.80
CA LEU A 130 12.85 34.93 11.35
C LEU A 130 11.68 35.87 11.68
N GLU A 131 11.97 37.11 12.09
CA GLU A 131 10.95 38.14 12.27
C GLU A 131 10.64 38.89 10.96
N ASN A 132 11.63 39.03 10.07
CA ASN A 132 11.45 39.61 8.75
C ASN A 132 11.44 38.53 7.65
N THR A 133 10.54 38.68 6.67
CA THR A 133 10.41 37.85 5.48
C THR A 133 11.72 37.79 4.67
N ASP A 134 12.47 38.88 4.58
CA ASP A 134 13.73 38.95 3.81
C ASP A 134 14.83 38.06 4.39
N ASP A 135 14.95 38.04 5.72
CA ASP A 135 15.97 37.23 6.40
C ASP A 135 15.64 35.74 6.29
N PHE A 136 14.35 35.38 6.38
CA PHE A 136 13.91 34.02 6.12
C PHE A 136 14.23 33.59 4.67
N LEU A 137 13.95 34.45 3.68
CA LEU A 137 14.28 34.15 2.28
C LEU A 137 15.78 33.97 2.06
N ARG A 138 16.59 34.86 2.63
CA ARG A 138 18.05 34.75 2.55
C ARG A 138 18.51 33.42 3.15
N TRP A 139 17.99 33.04 4.31
CA TRP A 139 18.29 31.77 4.93
C TRP A 139 17.87 30.56 4.06
N VAL A 140 16.67 30.56 3.48
CA VAL A 140 16.21 29.50 2.57
C VAL A 140 17.12 29.40 1.35
N LYS A 141 17.51 30.53 0.75
CA LYS A 141 18.41 30.58 -0.41
C LYS A 141 19.80 30.05 -0.06
N ASP A 142 20.36 30.47 1.07
CA ASP A 142 21.65 30.00 1.57
C ASP A 142 21.65 28.50 1.82
N LEU A 143 20.55 27.96 2.37
CA LEU A 143 20.36 26.52 2.50
C LEU A 143 20.34 25.81 1.15
N GLY A 144 19.63 26.39 0.18
CA GLY A 144 19.59 25.97 -1.23
C GLY A 144 20.98 25.74 -1.79
N VAL A 145 21.79 26.79 -1.74
CA VAL A 145 23.16 26.82 -2.26
C VAL A 145 24.05 25.79 -1.54
N LYS A 146 24.03 25.76 -0.20
CA LYS A 146 24.90 24.86 0.58
C LYS A 146 24.65 23.38 0.33
N ASN A 147 23.41 23.00 0.07
CA ASN A 147 23.03 21.60 -0.06
C ASN A 147 22.98 21.12 -1.51
N GLY A 148 23.13 22.00 -2.50
CA GLY A 148 23.06 21.65 -3.93
C GLY A 148 21.71 21.10 -4.35
N ILE A 149 20.63 21.47 -3.65
CA ILE A 149 19.26 21.04 -3.96
C ILE A 149 18.52 22.25 -4.51
N ALA A 150 17.65 22.01 -5.49
CA ALA A 150 16.76 23.04 -6.00
C ALA A 150 15.95 23.68 -4.84
N PRO A 151 15.75 25.02 -4.87
CA PRO A 151 15.14 25.77 -3.76
C PRO A 151 13.76 25.24 -3.33
N ASP A 152 12.99 24.70 -4.28
CA ASP A 152 11.64 24.16 -4.09
C ASP A 152 11.60 22.90 -3.19
N ARG A 153 12.55 21.98 -3.33
CA ARG A 153 12.61 20.75 -2.51
C ARG A 153 13.23 20.98 -1.14
N LEU A 154 14.13 21.95 -1.03
CA LEU A 154 14.74 22.32 0.25
C LEU A 154 13.78 23.09 1.16
N ALA A 155 12.94 23.93 0.56
CA ALA A 155 11.89 24.69 1.22
C ALA A 155 11.12 23.87 2.25
N LEU A 156 10.62 22.70 1.84
CA LEU A 156 9.66 21.94 2.64
C LEU A 156 10.34 21.25 3.84
N ASN A 157 11.54 20.69 3.62
CA ASN A 157 12.33 20.11 4.71
C ASN A 157 12.81 21.20 5.67
N ALA A 158 13.19 22.38 5.15
CA ALA A 158 13.59 23.53 5.95
C ALA A 158 12.43 24.04 6.80
N VAL A 159 11.23 24.17 6.24
CA VAL A 159 10.02 24.56 6.99
C VAL A 159 9.67 23.51 8.06
N GLU A 160 9.81 22.22 7.76
CA GLU A 160 9.62 21.15 8.76
C GLU A 160 10.62 21.26 9.92
N THR A 161 11.89 21.53 9.62
CA THR A 161 12.94 21.81 10.60
C THR A 161 12.60 23.04 11.46
N LEU A 162 12.13 24.13 10.85
CA LEU A 162 11.74 25.34 11.59
C LEU A 162 10.59 25.09 12.58
N ILE A 163 9.59 24.30 12.19
CA ILE A 163 8.48 23.94 13.09
C ILE A 163 9.00 23.07 14.24
N ARG A 164 9.76 22.01 13.94
CA ARG A 164 10.19 21.03 14.95
C ARG A 164 11.24 21.55 15.91
N GLU A 165 12.26 22.24 15.40
CA GLU A 165 13.44 22.62 16.19
C GLU A 165 13.32 24.01 16.79
N ARG A 166 12.65 24.94 16.09
CA ARG A 166 12.54 26.34 16.52
C ARG A 166 11.16 26.71 17.06
N LYS A 167 10.20 25.78 17.05
CA LYS A 167 8.84 26.00 17.56
C LYS A 167 8.16 27.21 16.92
N ILE A 168 8.47 27.52 15.65
CA ILE A 168 7.73 28.55 14.92
C ILE A 168 6.30 28.07 14.77
N SER A 169 5.35 28.93 15.12
CA SER A 169 3.94 28.59 15.01
C SER A 169 3.52 28.47 13.54
N VAL A 170 2.57 27.58 13.27
CA VAL A 170 2.02 27.37 11.92
C VAL A 170 1.39 28.66 11.39
N GLU A 171 0.83 29.48 12.28
CA GLU A 171 0.19 30.76 11.96
C GLU A 171 1.22 31.76 11.42
N LYS A 172 2.41 31.85 12.05
CA LYS A 172 3.49 32.73 11.60
C LYS A 172 4.04 32.28 10.25
N LEU A 173 4.21 30.98 10.03
CA LEU A 173 4.61 30.45 8.72
C LEU A 173 3.54 30.72 7.66
N THR A 174 2.27 30.58 8.02
CA THR A 174 1.15 30.88 7.12
C THR A 174 1.17 32.35 6.70
N ASP A 175 1.28 33.28 7.64
CA ASP A 175 1.42 34.73 7.36
C ASP A 175 2.61 35.03 6.44
N MET A 176 3.77 34.44 6.75
CA MET A 176 4.97 34.60 5.92
C MET A 176 4.76 34.07 4.50
N SER A 177 4.12 32.90 4.34
CA SER A 177 3.81 32.34 3.02
C SER A 177 2.86 33.22 2.21
N ILE A 178 1.97 33.96 2.88
CA ILE A 178 1.05 34.91 2.24
C ILE A 178 1.82 36.15 1.76
N ARG A 179 2.70 36.70 2.60
CA ARG A 179 3.55 37.85 2.23
C ARG A 179 4.45 37.51 1.05
N LEU A 180 5.10 36.35 1.08
CA LEU A 180 5.97 35.87 0.00
C LEU A 180 5.25 35.72 -1.34
N HIS A 181 3.96 35.38 -1.32
CA HIS A 181 3.17 35.26 -2.54
C HIS A 181 3.05 36.58 -3.31
N SER A 182 3.21 37.71 -2.63
CA SER A 182 3.16 39.05 -3.22
C SER A 182 4.48 39.47 -3.88
N VAL A 183 5.57 38.74 -3.66
CA VAL A 183 6.89 38.99 -4.27
C VAL A 183 7.01 38.11 -5.52
N PRO A 184 7.08 38.68 -6.75
CA PRO A 184 7.03 37.90 -8.00
C PRO A 184 8.05 36.76 -8.07
N ASP A 185 9.30 37.02 -7.67
CA ASP A 185 10.40 36.04 -7.72
C ASP A 185 10.25 34.91 -6.69
N GLU A 186 9.46 35.12 -5.64
CA GLU A 186 9.26 34.17 -4.53
C GLU A 186 7.89 33.48 -4.58
N LYS A 187 7.07 33.84 -5.57
CA LYS A 187 5.69 33.35 -5.69
C LYS A 187 5.61 31.83 -5.78
N ALA A 188 6.47 31.18 -6.56
CA ALA A 188 6.49 29.73 -6.71
C ALA A 188 6.88 29.02 -5.40
N PHE A 189 7.82 29.60 -4.66
CA PHE A 189 8.21 29.12 -3.33
C PHE A 189 7.05 29.28 -2.33
N ALA A 190 6.41 30.45 -2.32
CA ALA A 190 5.25 30.72 -1.49
C ALA A 190 4.11 29.73 -1.76
N GLU A 191 3.81 29.44 -3.03
CA GLU A 191 2.82 28.44 -3.43
C GLU A 191 3.18 27.04 -2.90
N SER A 192 4.42 26.62 -3.06
CA SER A 192 4.90 25.33 -2.55
C SER A 192 4.75 25.22 -1.02
N MET A 193 5.08 26.29 -0.32
CA MET A 193 4.94 26.40 1.13
C MET A 193 3.47 26.37 1.57
N GLN A 194 2.59 27.10 0.88
CA GLN A 194 1.15 27.11 1.17
C GLN A 194 0.50 25.74 0.94
N ALA A 195 0.84 25.06 -0.16
CA ALA A 195 0.37 23.71 -0.45
C ALA A 195 0.81 22.72 0.64
N TRP A 196 2.07 22.81 1.07
CA TRP A 196 2.59 21.96 2.13
C TRP A 196 1.96 22.24 3.50
N LEU A 197 1.82 23.52 3.88
CA LEU A 197 1.17 23.92 5.14
C LEU A 197 -0.28 23.41 5.18
N SER A 198 -1.02 23.61 4.10
CA SER A 198 -2.38 23.11 3.92
C SER A 198 -2.48 21.59 4.09
N GLY A 199 -1.59 20.83 3.43
CA GLY A 199 -1.61 19.37 3.50
C GLY A 199 -1.22 18.78 4.86
N ARG A 200 -0.53 19.56 5.71
CA ARG A 200 0.05 19.07 6.97
C ARG A 200 -0.63 19.59 8.23
N PHE A 201 -1.17 20.82 8.21
CA PHE A 201 -1.66 21.48 9.41
C PHE A 201 -3.05 22.07 9.19
N SER A 202 -4.04 21.54 9.92
CA SER A 202 -5.41 22.07 9.91
C SER A 202 -5.51 23.51 10.39
N SER A 203 -4.63 23.95 11.31
CA SER A 203 -4.60 25.34 11.79
C SER A 203 -4.23 26.35 10.69
N SER A 204 -3.56 25.91 9.62
CA SER A 204 -3.24 26.77 8.47
C SER A 204 -4.42 27.01 7.53
N HIS A 205 -5.49 26.19 7.60
CA HIS A 205 -6.55 26.20 6.59
C HIS A 205 -7.31 27.51 6.55
N ALA A 206 -7.80 27.98 7.69
CA ALA A 206 -8.62 29.20 7.74
C ALA A 206 -7.84 30.47 7.35
N PRO A 207 -6.60 30.71 7.85
CA PRO A 207 -5.81 31.87 7.40
C PRO A 207 -5.46 31.82 5.91
N LEU A 208 -5.11 30.64 5.38
CA LEU A 208 -4.84 30.49 3.94
C LEU A 208 -6.09 30.78 3.09
N ILE A 209 -7.24 30.18 3.44
CA ILE A 209 -8.52 30.43 2.76
C ILE A 209 -8.86 31.92 2.77
N LYS A 210 -8.70 32.59 3.92
CA LYS A 210 -8.95 34.02 4.05
C LYS A 210 -8.05 34.82 3.10
N ALA A 211 -6.74 34.56 3.12
CA ALA A 211 -5.77 35.28 2.29
C ALA A 211 -5.99 35.05 0.79
N TRP A 212 -6.30 33.82 0.37
CA TRP A 212 -6.64 33.52 -1.02
C TRP A 212 -7.91 34.23 -1.47
N ALA A 213 -8.89 34.40 -0.58
CA ALA A 213 -10.15 35.06 -0.88
C ALA A 213 -9.97 36.59 -0.99
N GLU A 214 -9.24 37.18 -0.05
CA GLU A 214 -8.88 38.61 -0.07
C GLU A 214 -8.05 38.96 -1.32
N SER A 215 -7.14 38.08 -1.72
CA SER A 215 -6.33 38.24 -2.93
C SER A 215 -7.08 37.88 -4.22
N ARG A 216 -8.34 37.43 -4.13
CA ARG A 216 -9.18 36.97 -5.25
C ARG A 216 -8.45 36.02 -6.21
N VAL A 217 -7.74 35.04 -5.65
CA VAL A 217 -7.07 34.01 -6.46
C VAL A 217 -8.13 33.25 -7.29
N LYS A 218 -7.79 32.76 -8.49
CA LYS A 218 -8.76 31.98 -9.26
C LYS A 218 -8.97 30.60 -8.63
N PRO A 219 -10.22 30.09 -8.51
CA PRO A 219 -10.54 28.73 -8.08
C PRO A 219 -9.67 27.62 -8.66
N GLU A 220 -9.40 27.65 -9.97
CA GLU A 220 -8.55 26.66 -10.67
C GLU A 220 -7.16 26.58 -10.08
N LYS A 221 -6.60 27.75 -9.73
CA LYS A 221 -5.24 27.85 -9.25
C LYS A 221 -5.15 27.21 -7.87
N ILE A 222 -6.10 27.49 -6.99
CA ILE A 222 -6.17 26.87 -5.66
C ILE A 222 -6.48 25.37 -5.77
N TYR A 223 -7.34 24.95 -6.71
CA TYR A 223 -7.61 23.53 -6.98
C TYR A 223 -6.33 22.76 -7.32
N LYS A 224 -5.50 23.33 -8.23
CA LYS A 224 -4.20 22.76 -8.62
C LYS A 224 -3.18 22.82 -7.49
N LEU A 225 -3.11 23.95 -6.78
CA LEU A 225 -2.20 24.18 -5.66
C LEU A 225 -2.39 23.13 -4.56
N LEU A 226 -3.64 22.84 -4.22
CA LEU A 226 -4.01 21.86 -3.21
C LEU A 226 -3.84 20.41 -3.69
N GLY A 227 -3.61 20.19 -4.99
CA GLY A 227 -3.48 18.86 -5.57
C GLY A 227 -4.77 18.04 -5.41
N VAL A 228 -5.94 18.62 -5.68
CA VAL A 228 -7.21 17.90 -5.61
C VAL A 228 -7.25 16.83 -6.71
N ASP A 229 -6.84 15.62 -6.37
CA ASP A 229 -6.67 14.47 -7.27
C ASP A 229 -7.79 13.43 -7.16
N THR A 230 -8.67 13.58 -6.18
CA THR A 230 -9.87 12.79 -5.98
C THR A 230 -11.04 13.67 -5.50
N ILE A 231 -12.25 13.22 -5.80
CA ILE A 231 -13.51 13.87 -5.42
C ILE A 231 -14.17 13.21 -4.20
N GLU A 232 -13.45 12.37 -3.45
CA GLU A 232 -13.97 11.76 -2.23
C GLU A 232 -14.31 12.82 -1.17
N SER A 233 -15.48 12.69 -0.53
CA SER A 233 -15.97 13.68 0.44
C SER A 233 -15.11 13.79 1.71
N THR A 234 -14.32 12.75 2.01
CA THR A 234 -13.35 12.72 3.10
C THR A 234 -12.00 13.33 2.72
N HIS A 235 -11.79 13.66 1.45
CA HIS A 235 -10.51 14.17 0.96
C HIS A 235 -10.27 15.60 1.46
N GLY A 236 -9.21 15.78 2.25
CA GLY A 236 -8.85 17.06 2.88
C GLY A 236 -8.70 18.21 1.88
N PRO A 237 -7.89 18.05 0.81
CA PRO A 237 -7.72 19.07 -0.24
C PRO A 237 -9.04 19.52 -0.89
N LEU A 238 -9.95 18.58 -1.19
CA LEU A 238 -11.26 18.92 -1.75
C LEU A 238 -12.06 19.78 -0.78
N ARG A 239 -12.13 19.39 0.50
CA ARG A 239 -12.87 20.15 1.52
C ARG A 239 -12.32 21.56 1.70
N GLN A 240 -11.00 21.71 1.74
CA GLN A 240 -10.36 23.02 1.87
C GLN A 240 -10.62 23.90 0.64
N TRP A 241 -10.53 23.32 -0.57
CA TRP A 241 -10.88 24.03 -1.79
C TRP A 241 -12.34 24.47 -1.82
N LEU A 242 -13.28 23.62 -1.40
CA LEU A 242 -14.70 23.98 -1.34
C LEU A 242 -15.00 25.05 -0.29
N ALA A 243 -14.35 25.00 0.87
CA ALA A 243 -14.42 26.07 1.87
C ALA A 243 -13.92 27.41 1.29
N TYR A 244 -12.88 27.36 0.45
CA TYR A 244 -12.41 28.52 -0.29
C TYR A 244 -13.46 29.06 -1.28
N ILE A 245 -14.09 28.19 -2.08
CA ILE A 245 -15.18 28.60 -2.99
C ILE A 245 -16.35 29.21 -2.22
N GLN A 246 -16.71 28.63 -1.07
CA GLN A 246 -17.73 29.18 -0.19
C GLN A 246 -17.38 30.60 0.27
N LYS A 247 -16.10 30.85 0.60
CA LYS A 247 -15.63 32.14 1.10
C LYS A 247 -15.70 33.26 0.05
N LEU A 248 -15.60 32.91 -1.24
CA LEU A 248 -15.74 33.87 -2.33
C LEU A 248 -17.19 34.34 -2.54
N ASP A 249 -18.17 33.50 -2.17
CA ASP A 249 -19.61 33.79 -2.23
C ASP A 249 -20.10 34.36 -3.57
N ASP A 250 -19.61 33.79 -4.68
CA ASP A 250 -20.00 34.18 -6.04
C ASP A 250 -20.52 32.98 -6.83
N SER A 251 -21.74 33.11 -7.36
CA SER A 251 -22.40 32.09 -8.16
C SER A 251 -21.61 31.64 -9.38
N ALA A 252 -20.82 32.52 -9.99
CA ALA A 252 -19.98 32.19 -11.13
C ALA A 252 -18.90 31.16 -10.75
N TYR A 253 -18.38 31.23 -9.52
CA TYR A 253 -17.38 30.27 -9.04
C TYR A 253 -17.97 28.89 -8.73
N TYR A 254 -19.25 28.77 -8.35
CA TYR A 254 -19.89 27.46 -8.25
C TYR A 254 -19.99 26.76 -9.61
N ARG A 255 -20.34 27.51 -10.67
CA ARG A 255 -20.39 26.97 -12.05
C ARG A 255 -19.04 26.49 -12.54
N GLN A 256 -18.01 27.27 -12.26
CA GLN A 256 -16.63 26.96 -12.60
C GLN A 256 -16.12 25.75 -11.81
N ALA A 257 -16.34 25.74 -10.49
CA ALA A 257 -15.98 24.63 -9.61
C ALA A 257 -16.65 23.32 -10.04
N LEU A 258 -17.94 23.35 -10.37
CA LEU A 258 -18.64 22.17 -10.87
C LEU A 258 -18.02 21.65 -12.17
N SER A 259 -17.58 22.53 -13.06
CA SER A 259 -16.95 22.15 -14.33
C SER A 259 -15.61 21.45 -14.11
N LEU A 260 -14.77 21.95 -13.20
CA LEU A 260 -13.52 21.29 -12.79
C LEU A 260 -13.77 19.92 -12.16
N LEU A 261 -14.76 19.82 -11.27
CA LEU A 261 -15.14 18.54 -10.66
C LEU A 261 -15.67 17.55 -11.70
N LYS A 262 -16.35 18.03 -12.74
CA LYS A 262 -16.88 17.22 -13.85
C LYS A 262 -15.80 16.65 -14.77
N GLU A 263 -14.74 17.41 -15.02
CA GLU A 263 -13.57 16.90 -15.74
C GLU A 263 -12.95 15.71 -15.01
N LYS A 264 -12.95 15.74 -13.67
CA LYS A 264 -12.40 14.69 -12.84
C LYS A 264 -13.34 13.51 -12.61
N GLU A 265 -14.64 13.79 -12.43
CA GLU A 265 -15.70 12.81 -12.28
C GLU A 265 -16.87 13.14 -13.21
N PRO A 266 -16.96 12.45 -14.37
CA PRO A 266 -18.05 12.69 -15.31
C PRO A 266 -19.43 12.29 -14.78
N SER A 267 -19.53 11.38 -13.80
CA SER A 267 -20.82 10.90 -13.27
C SER A 267 -21.57 11.98 -12.47
N ASP A 268 -22.73 12.41 -12.98
CA ASP A 268 -23.65 13.33 -12.26
C ASP A 268 -24.04 12.76 -10.89
N LEU A 269 -24.39 11.47 -10.86
CA LEU A 269 -24.84 10.82 -9.65
C LEU A 269 -23.76 10.79 -8.56
N LYS A 270 -22.51 10.47 -8.94
CA LYS A 270 -21.41 10.39 -8.00
C LYS A 270 -21.10 11.76 -7.40
N LEU A 271 -21.10 12.82 -8.22
CA LEU A 271 -20.96 14.19 -7.73
C LEU A 271 -22.11 14.60 -6.81
N ALA A 272 -23.36 14.31 -7.17
CA ALA A 272 -24.52 14.60 -6.32
C ALA A 272 -24.40 13.94 -4.95
N THR A 273 -23.94 12.67 -4.92
CA THR A 273 -23.70 11.88 -3.70
C THR A 273 -22.57 12.46 -2.85
N VAL A 274 -21.50 12.93 -3.48
CA VAL A 274 -20.40 13.63 -2.79
C VAL A 274 -20.90 14.93 -2.17
N PHE A 275 -21.62 15.77 -2.92
CA PHE A 275 -22.17 17.01 -2.39
C PHE A 275 -23.15 16.75 -1.24
N GLN A 276 -23.98 15.72 -1.33
CA GLN A 276 -24.85 15.34 -0.23
C GLN A 276 -24.06 14.92 1.02
N SER A 277 -22.93 14.23 0.85
CA SER A 277 -22.05 13.83 1.96
C SER A 277 -21.32 15.03 2.59
N LEU A 278 -21.15 16.11 1.82
CA LEU A 278 -20.50 17.35 2.23
C LEU A 278 -21.47 18.35 2.91
N LYS A 279 -22.77 18.06 2.98
CA LYS A 279 -23.75 18.85 3.73
C LYS A 279 -23.57 18.70 5.25
N ARG A 280 -22.46 19.23 5.75
CA ARG A 280 -22.10 19.38 7.16
C ARG A 280 -22.03 20.87 7.47
N PRO A 281 -22.17 21.31 8.74
CA PRO A 281 -22.34 22.73 9.06
C PRO A 281 -21.32 23.69 8.40
N GLU A 282 -20.06 23.26 8.26
CA GLU A 282 -19.00 24.08 7.64
C GLU A 282 -19.12 24.26 6.11
N LEU A 283 -19.62 23.25 5.40
CA LEU A 283 -19.62 23.15 3.93
C LEU A 283 -21.02 23.04 3.34
N GLU A 284 -22.06 23.06 4.17
CA GLU A 284 -23.44 22.91 3.73
C GLU A 284 -23.86 23.95 2.68
N PRO A 285 -23.53 25.26 2.83
CA PRO A 285 -23.88 26.25 1.81
C PRO A 285 -23.28 25.92 0.44
N VAL A 286 -21.96 25.69 0.35
CA VAL A 286 -21.31 25.37 -0.94
C VAL A 286 -21.77 24.03 -1.51
N ALA A 287 -21.97 23.02 -0.67
CA ALA A 287 -22.47 21.72 -1.09
C ALA A 287 -23.88 21.81 -1.66
N LYS A 288 -24.77 22.60 -1.04
CA LYS A 288 -26.12 22.85 -1.53
C LYS A 288 -26.10 23.59 -2.86
N ASN A 289 -25.30 24.66 -2.98
CA ASN A 289 -25.20 25.45 -4.20
C ASN A 289 -24.65 24.63 -5.38
N LEU A 290 -23.60 23.85 -5.16
CA LEU A 290 -23.05 22.95 -6.19
C LEU A 290 -24.04 21.84 -6.58
N GLN A 291 -24.79 21.31 -5.62
CA GLN A 291 -25.80 20.30 -5.90
C GLN A 291 -26.98 20.88 -6.71
N THR A 292 -27.46 22.08 -6.35
CA THR A 292 -28.50 22.78 -7.13
C THR A 292 -28.02 23.05 -8.55
N GLU A 293 -26.83 23.63 -8.74
CA GLU A 293 -26.27 23.89 -10.07
C GLU A 293 -26.12 22.60 -10.89
N LEU A 294 -25.69 21.49 -10.26
CA LEU A 294 -25.63 20.18 -10.90
C LEU A 294 -27.02 19.71 -11.36
N PHE A 295 -28.02 19.81 -10.50
CA PHE A 295 -29.39 19.42 -10.79
C PHE A 295 -30.03 20.27 -11.89
N ASP A 296 -29.77 21.57 -11.91
CA ASP A 296 -30.24 22.47 -12.97
C ASP A 296 -29.66 22.05 -14.33
N ARG A 297 -28.35 21.75 -14.40
CA ARG A 297 -27.70 21.25 -15.63
C ARG A 297 -28.24 19.89 -16.07
N MET A 298 -28.62 19.04 -15.13
CA MET A 298 -29.24 17.76 -15.43
C MET A 298 -30.64 17.94 -16.03
N MET A 299 -31.46 18.81 -15.44
CA MET A 299 -32.79 19.13 -15.94
C MET A 299 -32.73 19.80 -17.31
N ALA A 300 -31.77 20.71 -17.54
CA ALA A 300 -31.54 21.33 -18.85
C ALA A 300 -31.18 20.32 -19.94
N ARG A 301 -30.56 19.18 -19.57
CA ARG A 301 -30.29 18.04 -20.46
C ARG A 301 -31.42 17.01 -20.51
N ASN A 302 -32.58 17.33 -19.92
CA ASN A 302 -33.75 16.44 -19.80
C ASN A 302 -33.45 15.09 -19.12
N VAL A 303 -32.48 15.05 -18.20
CA VAL A 303 -32.18 13.83 -17.43
C VAL A 303 -33.32 13.56 -16.45
N LYS A 304 -33.99 12.41 -16.55
CA LYS A 304 -35.11 12.08 -15.66
C LYS A 304 -34.59 11.48 -14.34
N PRO A 305 -35.35 11.56 -13.24
CA PRO A 305 -34.97 10.89 -12.00
C PRO A 305 -34.76 9.37 -12.15
N SER A 306 -35.48 8.73 -13.07
CA SER A 306 -35.29 7.32 -13.41
C SER A 306 -33.95 7.04 -14.11
N ASP A 307 -33.38 8.01 -14.83
CA ASP A 307 -32.08 7.86 -15.50
C ASP A 307 -30.93 7.92 -14.50
N LEU A 308 -31.05 8.73 -13.43
CA LEU A 308 -30.09 8.74 -12.32
C LEU A 308 -29.99 7.40 -11.61
N ASN A 309 -31.10 6.65 -11.56
CA ASN A 309 -31.15 5.38 -10.85
C ASN A 309 -30.50 4.23 -11.63
N LYS A 310 -30.20 4.42 -12.92
CA LYS A 310 -29.45 3.46 -13.74
C LYS A 310 -27.96 3.63 -13.42
N LEU A 311 -27.31 2.59 -12.88
CA LEU A 311 -25.86 2.61 -12.68
C LEU A 311 -25.13 2.78 -14.02
N HIS A 312 -23.86 3.16 -13.91
CA HIS A 312 -22.87 3.18 -14.99
C HIS A 312 -22.73 1.82 -15.73
N ASN A 313 -23.36 0.75 -15.25
CA ASN A 313 -23.35 -0.61 -15.83
C ASN A 313 -24.76 -1.15 -16.19
N GLY A 314 -25.77 -0.28 -16.37
CA GLY A 314 -27.08 -0.67 -16.89
C GLY A 314 -28.04 -1.35 -15.89
N HIS A 315 -27.59 -1.73 -14.70
CA HIS A 315 -28.46 -2.20 -13.61
C HIS A 315 -28.93 -1.02 -12.76
N THR A 316 -30.21 -0.99 -12.37
CA THR A 316 -30.63 0.03 -11.41
C THR A 316 -30.31 -0.41 -9.97
N ILE A 317 -29.87 0.53 -9.12
CA ILE A 317 -29.56 0.24 -7.70
C ILE A 317 -30.78 -0.33 -6.97
N LEU A 318 -31.95 0.15 -7.37
CA LEU A 318 -33.22 -0.19 -6.75
C LEU A 318 -33.85 -1.50 -7.27
N GLU A 319 -33.47 -1.99 -8.47
CA GLU A 319 -33.98 -3.27 -9.01
C GLU A 319 -33.04 -4.45 -8.77
N ASN A 320 -31.74 -4.22 -8.52
CA ASN A 320 -30.82 -5.32 -8.25
C ASN A 320 -31.10 -5.90 -6.85
N GLU A 321 -31.87 -6.99 -6.79
CA GLU A 321 -32.27 -7.66 -5.55
C GLU A 321 -31.07 -8.01 -4.66
N ALA A 322 -29.91 -8.37 -5.22
CA ALA A 322 -28.73 -8.70 -4.41
C ALA A 322 -28.12 -7.46 -3.73
N ILE A 323 -28.00 -6.33 -4.46
CA ILE A 323 -27.59 -5.04 -3.89
C ILE A 323 -28.65 -4.57 -2.88
N ARG A 324 -29.93 -4.72 -3.23
CA ARG A 324 -31.05 -4.34 -2.36
C ARG A 324 -31.08 -5.19 -1.10
N LEU A 325 -30.81 -6.50 -1.16
CA LEU A 325 -30.75 -7.41 -0.02
C LEU A 325 -29.50 -7.17 0.84
N SER A 326 -28.35 -6.86 0.23
CA SER A 326 -27.16 -6.47 0.99
C SER A 326 -27.36 -5.12 1.69
N LEU A 327 -28.00 -4.17 0.99
CA LEU A 327 -28.45 -2.90 1.55
C LEU A 327 -29.65 -3.08 2.49
N ALA A 328 -30.41 -4.18 2.41
CA ALA A 328 -31.60 -4.42 3.23
C ALA A 328 -31.34 -5.08 4.56
N LYS A 329 -30.32 -5.93 4.64
CA LYS A 329 -29.69 -6.24 5.93
C LYS A 329 -29.20 -4.98 6.66
N THR A 330 -29.01 -3.88 5.92
CA THR A 330 -28.64 -2.56 6.42
C THR A 330 -29.72 -1.50 6.20
N MET A 331 -30.99 -1.83 5.89
CA MET A 331 -31.99 -0.88 5.35
C MET A 331 -32.31 0.32 6.26
N LYS A 332 -32.12 0.17 7.58
CA LYS A 332 -32.15 1.30 8.52
C LYS A 332 -31.19 2.43 8.07
N TYR A 333 -30.08 2.07 7.45
CA TYR A 333 -29.03 2.96 6.96
C TYR A 333 -29.17 3.33 5.47
N PHE A 334 -30.04 2.64 4.70
CA PHE A 334 -30.21 2.99 3.28
C PHE A 334 -30.85 4.37 3.11
N LYS A 335 -31.85 4.71 3.94
CA LYS A 335 -32.47 6.05 3.94
C LYS A 335 -31.47 7.14 4.33
N GLU A 336 -30.45 6.80 5.11
CA GLU A 336 -29.36 7.69 5.54
C GLU A 336 -28.22 7.75 4.53
N ALA A 337 -28.24 6.91 3.49
CA ALA A 337 -27.18 6.88 2.50
C ALA A 337 -27.19 8.19 1.69
N PRO A 338 -26.03 8.85 1.48
CA PRO A 338 -25.96 10.08 0.71
C PRO A 338 -26.52 9.95 -0.73
N TYR A 339 -26.44 8.75 -1.31
CA TYR A 339 -27.06 8.44 -2.60
C TYR A 339 -28.59 8.57 -2.54
N TYR A 340 -29.24 7.96 -1.55
CA TYR A 340 -30.70 7.99 -1.41
C TYR A 340 -31.20 9.42 -1.23
N HIS A 341 -30.52 10.18 -0.38
CA HIS A 341 -30.83 11.59 -0.19
C HIS A 341 -30.66 12.41 -1.47
N SER A 342 -29.59 12.17 -2.24
CA SER A 342 -29.38 12.85 -3.52
C SER A 342 -30.49 12.54 -4.53
N LEU A 343 -30.86 11.26 -4.67
CA LEU A 343 -31.94 10.82 -5.54
C LEU A 343 -33.29 11.44 -5.11
N LYS A 344 -33.58 11.42 -3.81
CA LYS A 344 -34.79 12.05 -3.25
C LYS A 344 -34.82 13.54 -3.54
N THR A 345 -33.73 14.27 -3.25
CA THR A 345 -33.66 15.72 -3.47
C THR A 345 -33.83 16.06 -4.95
N TYR A 346 -33.14 15.36 -5.86
CA TYR A 346 -33.30 15.58 -7.30
C TYR A 346 -34.72 15.31 -7.77
N THR A 347 -35.32 14.20 -7.35
CA THR A 347 -36.67 13.80 -7.76
C THR A 347 -37.70 14.85 -7.31
N LEU A 348 -37.55 15.39 -6.11
CA LEU A 348 -38.43 16.43 -5.59
C LEU A 348 -38.29 17.74 -6.36
N GLN A 349 -37.06 18.18 -6.64
CA GLN A 349 -36.82 19.38 -7.45
C GLN A 349 -37.32 19.21 -8.89
N TYR A 350 -37.09 18.04 -9.50
CA TYR A 350 -37.59 17.71 -10.82
C TYR A 350 -39.14 17.74 -10.85
N ALA A 351 -39.80 17.13 -9.87
CA ALA A 351 -41.24 17.13 -9.75
C ALA A 351 -41.80 18.55 -9.63
N GLU A 352 -41.18 19.40 -8.81
CA GLU A 352 -41.54 20.81 -8.64
C GLU A 352 -41.38 21.59 -9.96
N ALA A 353 -40.21 21.50 -10.60
CA ALA A 353 -39.91 22.18 -11.86
C ALA A 353 -40.83 21.76 -13.02
N LYS A 354 -41.43 20.56 -12.94
CA LYS A 354 -42.32 19.99 -13.96
C LYS A 354 -43.81 20.02 -13.58
N GLY A 355 -44.18 20.60 -12.44
CA GLY A 355 -45.58 20.70 -12.00
C GLY A 355 -46.22 19.37 -11.59
N ALA A 356 -45.42 18.38 -11.19
CA ALA A 356 -45.93 17.13 -10.63
C ALA A 356 -46.46 17.30 -9.19
N ASP A 357 -47.22 16.33 -8.70
CA ASP A 357 -47.75 16.36 -7.32
C ASP A 357 -46.65 16.09 -6.30
N LEU A 358 -46.03 17.17 -5.82
CA LEU A 358 -44.94 17.11 -4.85
C LEU A 358 -45.34 16.41 -3.53
N LYS A 359 -46.61 16.54 -3.09
CA LYS A 359 -47.09 15.89 -1.86
C LYS A 359 -47.09 14.37 -2.03
N LYS A 360 -47.59 13.90 -3.17
CA LYS A 360 -47.61 12.46 -3.51
C LYS A 360 -46.19 11.89 -3.66
N VAL A 361 -45.29 12.60 -4.35
CA VAL A 361 -43.88 12.17 -4.49
C VAL A 361 -43.20 12.08 -3.12
N LYS A 362 -43.40 13.06 -2.23
CA LYS A 362 -42.86 13.03 -0.85
C LYS A 362 -43.38 11.83 -0.06
N ALA A 363 -44.69 11.60 -0.08
CA ALA A 363 -45.35 10.49 0.62
C ALA A 363 -44.81 9.12 0.16
N LEU A 364 -44.49 8.96 -1.13
CA LEU A 364 -43.91 7.74 -1.66
C LEU A 364 -42.48 7.50 -1.15
N PHE A 365 -41.63 8.53 -1.05
CA PHE A 365 -40.32 8.41 -0.42
C PHE A 365 -40.40 8.10 1.09
N GLU A 366 -41.37 8.69 1.80
CA GLU A 366 -41.61 8.44 3.22
C GLU A 366 -42.04 6.98 3.45
N SER A 367 -42.93 6.48 2.59
CA SER A 367 -43.43 5.10 2.56
C SER A 367 -42.43 4.07 2.01
N ASN A 368 -41.17 4.47 1.79
CA ASN A 368 -40.11 3.61 1.25
C ASN A 368 -40.44 2.99 -0.12
N LYS A 369 -41.15 3.75 -0.98
CA LYS A 369 -41.49 3.40 -2.35
C LYS A 369 -40.77 4.33 -3.35
N PRO A 370 -39.42 4.36 -3.38
CA PRO A 370 -38.69 5.29 -4.22
C PRO A 370 -39.00 5.09 -5.71
N GLN A 371 -39.18 3.84 -6.19
CA GLN A 371 -39.53 3.58 -7.59
C GLN A 371 -40.83 4.24 -8.03
N ASP A 372 -41.86 4.13 -7.19
CA ASP A 372 -43.15 4.76 -7.46
C ASP A 372 -43.01 6.29 -7.43
N ALA A 373 -42.18 6.83 -6.53
CA ALA A 373 -41.88 8.27 -6.48
C ALA A 373 -41.20 8.77 -7.78
N LEU A 374 -40.26 8.00 -8.34
CA LEU A 374 -39.62 8.33 -9.62
C LEU A 374 -40.63 8.33 -10.77
N LYS A 375 -41.51 7.33 -10.82
CA LYS A 375 -42.58 7.25 -11.84
C LYS A 375 -43.55 8.43 -11.72
N GLU A 376 -44.00 8.71 -10.49
CA GLU A 376 -44.92 9.81 -10.22
C GLU A 376 -44.34 11.17 -10.61
N ALA A 377 -43.05 11.41 -10.34
CA ALA A 377 -42.38 12.67 -10.69
C ALA A 377 -42.32 12.94 -12.20
N VAL A 378 -42.44 11.90 -13.04
CA VAL A 378 -42.36 12.01 -14.50
C VAL A 378 -43.74 11.91 -15.18
N ALA A 379 -44.75 11.37 -14.49
CA ALA A 379 -46.04 10.99 -15.07
C ALA A 379 -46.84 12.15 -15.71
N LYS A 380 -46.62 13.41 -15.31
CA LYS A 380 -47.30 14.59 -15.88
C LYS A 380 -46.53 15.31 -17.00
N VAL A 381 -45.34 14.83 -17.35
CA VAL A 381 -44.47 15.44 -18.37
C VAL A 381 -44.64 14.77 -19.74
N ALA A 382 -45.25 13.59 -19.77
CA ALA A 382 -45.70 12.90 -20.98
C ALA A 382 -47.13 13.32 -21.30
#